data_AF-A0A3B8VMT4-F1
#
_entry.id   AF-A0A3B8VMT4-F1
#
_cell.length_a   1.000
_cell.length_b   1.000
_cell.length_c   1.000
_cell.angle_alpha   90.00
_cell.angle_beta   90.00
_cell.angle_gamma   90.00
#
_symmetry.space_group_name_H-M   'P 1'
#
loop_
_entity.id
_entity.type
_entity.pdbx_description
1 polymer ?
#
loop_
_entity_poly.entity_id
_entity_poly.type
_entity_poly.pdbx_seq_one_letter_code
_entity_poly.pdbx_strand_id
1 'polypeptide(L)'
;MTSEAEISNQLHDVFAAFNETFAGITETQMLRQDFDKWSLKDIIAHVTGWNEVMGESLERVARGDSPVRIGSGVEIFDAWNEKFVAKKRPCSPSEVVKDLLVSFQKFHEALEASPEEKFDQRAIERINFEISHYEEHTKQIGEWRKGQ
;
A
#
# COMPACT_ATOMS: atom_id res chain seq x y z
N MET A 1 13.97 20.44 -2.07
CA MET A 1 13.60 19.24 -2.86
C MET A 1 13.80 18.09 -1.91
N THR A 2 12.77 17.29 -1.67
CA THR A 2 12.89 16.09 -0.82
C THR A 2 13.79 15.10 -1.54
N SER A 3 14.83 14.63 -0.86
CA SER A 3 15.76 13.63 -1.38
C SER A 3 15.12 12.24 -1.39
N GLU A 4 15.64 11.32 -2.20
CA GLU A 4 15.23 9.91 -2.23
C GLU A 4 15.27 9.28 -0.84
N ALA A 5 16.36 9.51 -0.10
CA ALA A 5 16.54 9.00 1.26
C ALA A 5 15.47 9.54 2.23
N GLU A 6 15.09 10.82 2.12
CA GLU A 6 14.02 11.40 2.94
C GLU A 6 12.66 10.77 2.61
N ILE A 7 12.36 10.55 1.32
CA ILE A 7 11.11 9.91 0.88
C ILE A 7 11.07 8.44 1.32
N SER A 8 12.17 7.71 1.20
CA SER A 8 12.24 6.29 1.60
C SER A 8 12.03 6.14 3.11
N ASN A 9 12.69 6.97 3.91
CA ASN A 9 12.49 6.98 5.36
C ASN A 9 11.04 7.33 5.73
N GLN A 10 10.46 8.34 5.09
CA GLN A 10 9.06 8.70 5.33
C GLN A 10 8.11 7.56 4.96
N LEU A 11 8.33 6.90 3.82
CA LEU A 11 7.54 5.76 3.39
C LEU A 11 7.59 4.61 4.40
N HIS A 12 8.78 4.31 4.93
CA HIS A 12 8.96 3.33 5.99
C HIS A 12 8.19 3.70 7.27
N ASP A 13 8.30 4.96 7.71
CA ASP A 13 7.64 5.43 8.93
C ASP A 13 6.11 5.36 8.84
N VAL A 14 5.52 5.80 7.72
CA VAL A 14 4.06 5.73 7.54
C VAL A 14 3.56 4.30 7.39
N PHE A 15 4.33 3.40 6.77
CA PHE A 15 3.98 1.98 6.73
C PHE A 15 4.03 1.35 8.12
N ALA A 16 5.06 1.65 8.92
CA ALA A 16 5.17 1.14 10.28
C ALA A 16 3.98 1.60 11.14
N ALA A 17 3.58 2.87 11.01
CA ALA A 17 2.40 3.42 11.67
C ALA A 17 1.11 2.71 11.23
N PHE A 18 0.93 2.49 9.92
CA PHE A 18 -0.20 1.74 9.37
C PHE A 18 -0.25 0.32 9.92
N ASN A 19 0.86 -0.42 9.89
CA ASN A 19 0.95 -1.79 10.35
C ASN A 19 0.61 -1.94 11.84
N GLU A 20 1.03 -0.98 12.67
CA GLU A 20 0.73 -0.96 14.10
C GLU A 20 -0.76 -0.79 14.39
N THR A 21 -1.53 -0.16 13.49
CA THR A 21 -2.96 0.10 13.71
C THR A 21 -3.78 -1.17 13.89
N PHE A 22 -3.36 -2.30 13.33
CA PHE A 22 -4.05 -3.58 13.46
C PHE A 22 -3.25 -4.63 14.26
N ALA A 23 -2.18 -4.22 14.96
CA ALA A 23 -1.46 -5.08 15.89
C ALA A 23 -2.39 -5.58 17.02
N GLY A 24 -2.45 -6.89 17.22
CA GLY A 24 -3.27 -7.53 18.25
C GLY A 24 -4.77 -7.65 17.91
N ILE A 25 -5.20 -7.22 16.72
CA ILE A 25 -6.57 -7.46 16.25
C ILE A 25 -6.73 -8.95 15.88
N THR A 26 -7.83 -9.55 16.32
CA THR A 26 -8.12 -10.97 16.03
C THR A 26 -8.60 -11.17 14.61
N GLU A 27 -8.37 -12.35 14.03
CA GLU A 27 -8.87 -12.68 12.69
C GLU A 27 -10.39 -12.50 12.56
N THR A 28 -11.16 -12.85 13.60
CA THR A 28 -12.61 -12.64 13.63
C THR A 28 -12.99 -11.16 13.52
N GLN A 29 -12.27 -10.26 14.21
CA GLN A 29 -12.47 -8.82 14.07
C GLN A 29 -12.08 -8.34 12.67
N MET A 30 -11.00 -8.87 12.08
CA MET A 30 -10.55 -8.48 10.74
C MET A 30 -11.55 -8.82 9.62
N LEU A 31 -12.43 -9.80 9.87
CA LEU A 31 -13.45 -10.25 8.93
C LEU A 31 -14.77 -9.47 9.06
N ARG A 32 -14.94 -8.61 10.07
CA ARG A 32 -16.14 -7.78 10.19
C ARG A 32 -16.14 -6.70 9.13
N GLN A 33 -17.31 -6.48 8.52
CA GLN A 33 -17.49 -5.51 7.45
C GLN A 33 -17.86 -4.15 8.05
N ASP A 34 -16.86 -3.45 8.59
CA ASP A 34 -17.05 -2.17 9.30
C ASP A 34 -16.59 -0.95 8.47
N PHE A 35 -16.08 -1.17 7.26
CA PHE A 35 -15.59 -0.12 6.35
C PHE A 35 -16.48 -0.09 5.09
N ASP A 36 -17.71 0.36 5.25
CA ASP A 36 -18.79 0.29 4.25
C ASP A 36 -19.03 -1.14 3.73
N LYS A 37 -18.51 -1.45 2.55
CA LYS A 37 -18.62 -2.79 1.92
C LYS A 37 -17.43 -3.70 2.21
N TRP A 38 -16.41 -3.20 2.91
CA TRP A 38 -15.14 -3.89 3.13
C TRP A 38 -14.91 -4.23 4.59
N SER A 39 -14.18 -5.33 4.82
CA SER A 39 -13.61 -5.64 6.13
C SER A 39 -12.20 -5.05 6.28
N LEU A 40 -11.65 -5.07 7.50
CA LEU A 40 -10.24 -4.71 7.70
C LEU A 40 -9.29 -5.59 6.87
N LYS A 41 -9.61 -6.88 6.70
CA LYS A 41 -8.87 -7.77 5.78
C LYS A 41 -8.88 -7.22 4.35
N ASP A 42 -10.03 -6.73 3.87
CA ASP A 42 -10.14 -6.16 2.53
C ASP A 42 -9.39 -4.83 2.41
N ILE A 43 -9.37 -4.02 3.49
CA ILE A 43 -8.52 -2.82 3.57
C ILE A 43 -7.05 -3.19 3.36
N ILE A 44 -6.53 -4.14 4.14
CA ILE A 44 -5.13 -4.57 4.02
C ILE A 44 -4.85 -5.20 2.65
N ALA A 45 -5.80 -5.95 2.09
CA ALA A 45 -5.67 -6.56 0.78
C ALA A 45 -5.53 -5.52 -0.35
N HIS A 46 -6.28 -4.42 -0.31
CA HIS A 46 -6.11 -3.37 -1.32
C HIS A 46 -4.76 -2.65 -1.19
N VAL A 47 -4.30 -2.36 0.04
CA VAL A 47 -3.01 -1.71 0.27
C VAL A 47 -1.87 -2.60 -0.22
N THR A 48 -1.98 -3.90 0.05
CA THR A 48 -1.04 -4.91 -0.48
C THR A 48 -0.97 -4.87 -2.00
N GLY A 49 -2.10 -4.70 -2.68
CA GLY A 49 -2.16 -4.58 -4.14
C GLY A 49 -1.45 -3.32 -4.67
N TRP A 50 -1.60 -2.19 -3.98
CA TRP A 50 -0.90 -0.96 -4.34
C TRP A 50 0.61 -1.07 -4.13
N ASN A 51 1.08 -1.70 -3.06
CA ASN A 51 2.49 -2.04 -2.89
C ASN A 51 3.06 -2.87 -4.04
N GLU A 52 2.34 -3.92 -4.46
CA GLU A 52 2.74 -4.75 -5.59
C GLU A 52 2.89 -3.90 -6.88
N VAL A 53 1.95 -3.00 -7.15
CA VAL A 53 1.99 -2.12 -8.33
C VAL A 53 3.10 -1.08 -8.26
N MET A 54 3.35 -0.52 -7.09
CA MET A 54 4.38 0.49 -6.87
C MET A 54 5.78 -0.10 -6.98
N GLY A 55 6.03 -1.24 -6.33
CA GLY A 55 7.28 -2.00 -6.49
C GLY A 55 7.54 -2.39 -7.94
N GLU A 56 6.54 -2.97 -8.63
CA GLU A 56 6.68 -3.32 -10.05
C GLU A 56 6.97 -2.10 -10.93
N SER A 57 6.36 -0.95 -10.64
CA SER A 57 6.59 0.29 -11.38
C SER A 57 8.03 0.77 -11.26
N LEU A 58 8.60 0.74 -10.04
CA LEU A 58 9.98 1.12 -9.80
C LEU A 58 10.96 0.17 -10.48
N GLU A 59 10.74 -1.14 -10.36
CA GLU A 59 11.56 -2.14 -11.05
C GLU A 59 11.57 -1.96 -12.57
N ARG A 60 10.41 -1.64 -13.18
CA ARG A 60 10.30 -1.34 -14.62
C ARG A 60 11.11 -0.10 -14.98
N VAL A 61 10.96 0.98 -14.22
CA VAL A 61 11.68 2.25 -14.46
C VAL A 61 13.19 2.06 -14.32
N ALA A 62 13.65 1.29 -13.32
CA ALA A 62 15.06 0.99 -13.12
C ALA A 62 15.68 0.26 -14.33
N ARG A 63 14.91 -0.58 -15.04
CA ARG A 63 15.34 -1.25 -16.29
C ARG A 63 15.19 -0.38 -17.54
N GLY A 64 14.66 0.83 -17.42
CA GLY A 64 14.41 1.74 -18.55
C GLY A 64 13.05 1.55 -19.23
N ASP A 65 12.16 0.75 -18.67
CA ASP A 65 10.79 0.57 -19.16
C ASP A 65 9.84 1.65 -18.61
N SER A 66 8.63 1.73 -19.17
CA SER A 66 7.56 2.53 -18.58
C SER A 66 7.03 1.89 -17.29
N PRO A 67 6.64 2.68 -16.27
CA PRO A 67 6.00 2.16 -15.06
C PRO A 67 4.66 1.48 -15.38
N VAL A 68 4.07 0.80 -14.40
CA VAL A 68 2.72 0.23 -14.58
C VAL A 68 1.75 1.34 -14.98
N ARG A 69 1.02 1.08 -16.06
CA ARG A 69 0.01 2.01 -16.59
C ARG A 69 -1.23 1.92 -15.72
N ILE A 70 -1.32 2.84 -14.78
CA ILE A 70 -2.52 3.11 -14.02
C ILE A 70 -3.25 4.23 -14.78
N GLY A 71 -4.50 4.00 -15.14
CA GLY A 71 -5.34 5.07 -15.68
C GLY A 71 -5.68 6.10 -14.59
N SER A 72 -6.36 7.18 -14.95
CA SER A 72 -6.78 8.21 -13.99
C SER A 72 -8.30 8.23 -13.83
N GLY A 73 -8.77 8.44 -12.60
CA GLY A 73 -10.19 8.64 -12.30
C GLY A 73 -10.72 7.60 -11.32
N VAL A 74 -11.74 7.99 -10.56
CA VAL A 74 -12.31 7.21 -9.45
C VAL A 74 -12.69 5.80 -9.90
N GLU A 75 -13.43 5.66 -11.00
CA GLU A 75 -13.84 4.35 -11.53
C GLU A 75 -12.67 3.41 -11.86
N ILE A 76 -11.53 3.97 -12.30
CA ILE A 76 -10.34 3.18 -12.61
C ILE A 76 -9.70 2.70 -11.31
N PHE A 77 -9.53 3.59 -10.33
CA PHE A 77 -9.00 3.22 -9.02
C PHE A 77 -9.88 2.21 -8.30
N ASP A 78 -11.21 2.38 -8.36
CA ASP A 78 -12.17 1.43 -7.79
C ASP A 78 -12.06 0.05 -8.45
N ALA A 79 -11.88 -0.02 -9.77
CA ALA A 79 -11.68 -1.29 -10.46
C ALA A 79 -10.37 -1.99 -10.05
N TRP A 80 -9.30 -1.22 -9.83
CA TRP A 80 -8.04 -1.76 -9.30
C TRP A 80 -8.20 -2.25 -7.86
N ASN A 81 -8.83 -1.46 -7.01
CA ASN A 81 -9.10 -1.79 -5.62
C ASN A 81 -9.92 -3.09 -5.49
N GLU A 82 -11.02 -3.20 -6.24
CA GLU A 82 -11.84 -4.41 -6.29
C GLU A 82 -11.06 -5.63 -6.79
N LYS A 83 -10.19 -5.44 -7.80
CA LYS A 83 -9.32 -6.52 -8.30
C LYS A 83 -8.35 -7.00 -7.21
N PHE A 84 -7.74 -6.10 -6.44
CA PHE A 84 -6.82 -6.46 -5.36
C PHE A 84 -7.53 -7.22 -4.24
N VAL A 85 -8.68 -6.70 -3.79
CA VAL A 85 -9.51 -7.37 -2.78
C VAL A 85 -9.96 -8.74 -3.28
N ALA A 86 -10.49 -8.83 -4.50
CA ALA A 86 -10.96 -10.10 -5.09
C ALA A 86 -9.86 -11.17 -5.15
N LYS A 87 -8.63 -10.79 -5.49
CA LYS A 87 -7.46 -11.71 -5.51
C LYS A 87 -7.16 -12.33 -4.14
N LYS A 88 -7.46 -11.62 -3.04
CA LYS A 88 -7.17 -12.03 -1.65
C LYS A 88 -8.37 -12.56 -0.89
N ARG A 89 -9.59 -12.53 -1.46
CA ARG A 89 -10.79 -13.14 -0.84
C ARG A 89 -10.59 -14.56 -0.31
N PRO A 90 -9.93 -15.50 -1.03
CA PRO A 90 -9.76 -16.87 -0.53
C PRO A 90 -8.72 -17.01 0.59
N CYS A 91 -7.91 -15.97 0.87
CA CYS A 91 -6.86 -16.00 1.88
C CYS A 91 -7.39 -15.72 3.28
N SER A 92 -6.74 -16.28 4.30
CA SER A 92 -6.98 -15.94 5.70
C SER A 92 -6.51 -14.50 6.01
N PRO A 93 -6.99 -13.87 7.09
CA PRO A 93 -6.46 -12.57 7.52
C PRO A 93 -4.94 -12.60 7.79
N SER A 94 -4.42 -13.67 8.42
CA SER A 94 -2.98 -13.85 8.65
C SER A 94 -2.16 -13.95 7.36
N GLU A 95 -2.66 -14.63 6.33
CA GLU A 95 -2.02 -14.69 5.01
C GLU A 95 -1.97 -13.30 4.36
N VAL A 96 -3.07 -12.55 4.44
CA VAL A 96 -3.14 -11.19 3.89
C VAL A 96 -2.18 -10.23 4.59
N VAL A 97 -2.04 -10.30 5.92
CA VAL A 97 -1.04 -9.51 6.66
C VAL A 97 0.39 -9.90 6.29
N LYS A 98 0.67 -11.21 6.15
CA LYS A 98 1.99 -11.66 5.69
C LYS A 98 2.29 -11.11 4.29
N ASP A 99 1.32 -11.15 3.38
CA ASP A 99 1.48 -10.63 2.04
C ASP A 99 1.67 -9.11 2.02
N LEU A 100 1.00 -8.36 2.92
CA LEU A 100 1.25 -6.92 3.11
C LEU A 100 2.72 -6.67 3.43
N LEU A 101 3.25 -7.33 4.46
CA LEU A 101 4.65 -7.14 4.89
C LEU A 101 5.64 -7.47 3.76
N VAL A 102 5.41 -8.58 3.05
CA VAL A 102 6.26 -8.98 1.91
C VAL A 102 6.15 -7.98 0.76
N SER A 103 4.95 -7.50 0.45
CA SER A 103 4.74 -6.51 -0.63
C SER A 103 5.41 -5.18 -0.31
N PHE A 104 5.32 -4.72 0.94
CA PHE A 104 5.99 -3.49 1.38
C PHE A 104 7.50 -3.63 1.32
N GLN A 105 8.06 -4.74 1.82
CA GLN A 105 9.51 -4.97 1.76
C GLN A 105 10.03 -4.88 0.32
N LYS A 106 9.35 -5.52 -0.63
CA LYS A 106 9.72 -5.45 -2.05
C LYS A 106 9.58 -4.06 -2.64
N PHE A 107 8.52 -3.34 -2.29
CA PHE A 107 8.33 -1.96 -2.72
C PHE A 107 9.45 -1.06 -2.21
N HIS A 108 9.77 -1.15 -0.92
CA HIS A 108 10.84 -0.37 -0.29
C HIS A 108 12.21 -0.71 -0.88
N GLU A 109 12.54 -1.99 -1.06
CA GLU A 109 13.79 -2.42 -1.70
C GLU A 109 13.90 -1.92 -3.14
N ALA A 110 12.80 -1.92 -3.91
CA ALA A 110 12.78 -1.38 -5.27
C ALA A 110 12.98 0.15 -5.28
N LEU A 111 12.50 0.84 -4.24
CA LEU A 111 12.74 2.26 -4.05
C LEU A 111 14.23 2.52 -3.77
N GLU A 112 14.82 1.86 -2.78
CA GLU A 112 16.24 2.04 -2.42
C GLU A 112 17.22 1.61 -3.53
N ALA A 113 16.80 0.69 -4.40
CA ALA A 113 17.60 0.24 -5.54
C ALA A 113 17.42 1.12 -6.79
N SER A 114 16.50 2.09 -6.78
CA SER A 114 16.25 2.95 -7.94
C SER A 114 17.40 3.95 -8.13
N PRO A 115 17.98 4.07 -9.34
CA PRO A 115 19.02 5.07 -9.59
C PRO A 115 18.46 6.49 -9.39
N GLU A 116 19.19 7.36 -8.69
CA GLU A 116 18.78 8.74 -8.40
C GLU A 116 18.38 9.50 -9.68
N GLU A 117 19.08 9.27 -10.80
CA GLU A 117 18.80 9.93 -12.08
C GLU A 117 17.48 9.48 -12.73
N LYS A 118 16.89 8.38 -12.26
CA LYS A 118 15.57 7.87 -12.68
C LYS A 118 14.46 8.35 -11.76
N PHE A 119 14.80 9.01 -10.66
CA PHE A 119 13.86 9.51 -9.66
C PHE A 119 13.32 10.89 -10.05
N ASP A 120 12.55 10.92 -11.14
CA ASP A 120 11.95 12.14 -11.63
C ASP A 120 10.77 12.63 -10.74
N GLN A 121 10.30 13.84 -11.02
CA GLN A 121 9.19 14.46 -10.28
C GLN A 121 7.93 13.58 -10.26
N ARG A 122 7.66 12.79 -11.31
CA ARG A 122 6.48 11.91 -11.37
C ARG A 122 6.65 10.68 -10.49
N ALA A 123 7.86 10.13 -10.40
CA ALA A 123 8.16 9.05 -9.45
C ALA A 123 7.95 9.54 -8.01
N ILE A 124 8.47 10.72 -7.68
CA ILE A 124 8.28 11.37 -6.36
C ILE A 124 6.79 11.58 -6.05
N GLU A 125 6.01 12.12 -6.98
CA GLU A 125 4.57 12.35 -6.79
C GLU A 125 3.80 11.06 -6.55
N ARG A 126 4.14 9.97 -7.25
CA ARG A 126 3.49 8.67 -7.04
C ARG A 126 3.80 8.08 -5.68
N ILE A 127 5.03 8.22 -5.19
CA ILE A 127 5.40 7.70 -3.88
C ILE A 127 4.77 8.55 -2.77
N ASN A 128 4.73 9.87 -2.94
CA ASN A 128 4.01 10.75 -2.01
C ASN A 128 2.51 10.43 -1.96
N PHE A 129 1.90 10.04 -3.10
CA PHE A 129 0.53 9.57 -3.11
C PHE A 129 0.37 8.30 -2.26
N GLU A 130 1.28 7.34 -2.38
CA GLU A 130 1.26 6.12 -1.56
C GLU A 130 1.51 6.42 -0.06
N ILE A 131 2.38 7.38 0.26
CA ILE A 131 2.58 7.86 1.63
C ILE A 131 1.26 8.39 2.22
N SER A 132 0.58 9.29 1.49
CA SER A 132 -0.71 9.83 1.95
C SER A 132 -1.79 8.76 2.04
N HIS A 133 -1.75 7.73 1.19
CA HIS A 133 -2.66 6.59 1.24
C HIS A 133 -2.47 5.77 2.53
N TYR A 134 -1.23 5.52 2.96
CA TYR A 134 -0.96 4.93 4.28
C TYR A 134 -1.48 5.78 5.43
N GLU A 135 -1.26 7.09 5.39
CA GLU A 135 -1.73 8.01 6.43
C GLU A 135 -3.27 8.02 6.53
N GLU A 136 -3.96 7.99 5.40
CA GLU A 136 -5.42 7.90 5.32
C GLU A 136 -5.94 6.65 6.02
N HIS A 137 -5.43 5.47 5.65
CA HIS A 137 -5.89 4.22 6.28
C HIS A 137 -5.42 4.05 7.72
N THR A 138 -4.26 4.60 8.08
CA THR A 138 -3.80 4.67 9.48
C THR A 138 -4.84 5.42 10.32
N LYS A 139 -5.31 6.57 9.85
CA LYS A 139 -6.35 7.34 10.54
C LYS A 139 -7.67 6.56 10.59
N GLN A 140 -8.12 6.03 9.45
CA GLN A 140 -9.39 5.31 9.33
C GLN A 140 -9.46 4.09 10.27
N ILE A 141 -8.42 3.25 10.28
CA ILE A 141 -8.34 2.07 11.13
C ILE A 141 -8.16 2.48 12.59
N GLY A 142 -7.36 3.52 12.87
CA GLY A 142 -7.18 4.05 14.21
C GLY A 142 -8.49 4.57 14.83
N GLU A 143 -9.37 5.17 14.04
CA GLU A 143 -10.72 5.57 14.46
C GLU A 143 -11.61 4.36 14.73
N TRP A 144 -11.64 3.39 13.81
CA TRP A 144 -12.35 2.13 13.98
C TRP A 144 -11.89 1.37 15.24
N ARG A 145 -10.58 1.39 15.54
CA ARG A 145 -9.97 0.68 16.68
C ARG A 145 -10.49 1.16 18.03
N LYS A 146 -10.87 2.42 18.16
CA LYS A 146 -11.40 3.00 19.41
C LYS A 146 -12.74 2.38 19.83
N GLY A 147 -13.45 1.72 18.90
CA GLY A 147 -14.72 1.05 19.13
C GLY A 147 -14.62 -0.49 19.21
N GLN A 148 -13.41 -1.06 19.29
CA GLN A 148 -13.19 -2.51 19.30
C GLN A 148 -13.18 -3.13 20.69
#